data_AF-A0A0K2REV2-F1
#
_entry.id   AF-A0A0K2REV2-F1
#
_cell.length_a   1.000
_cell.length_b   1.000
_cell.length_c   1.000
_cell.angle_alpha   90.00
_cell.angle_beta   90.00
_cell.angle_gamma   90.00
#
_symmetry.space_group_name_H-M   'P 1'
#
loop_
_entity.id
_entity.type
_entity.pdbx_description
1 polymer ?
#
loop_
_entity_poly.entity_id
_entity_poly.type
_entity_poly.pdbx_seq_one_letter_code
_entity_poly.pdbx_strand_id
1 'polypeptide(L)'
;MLISDHINLTAASPLEGATFVDLTDLYSSRIRGLAREVDPTLDEGVYAQFTGPHYETPAEVQYAKRIGADLVGMSTALEAIAARHAGMEVFGISLVTNLAAGISPVPLSHQEVIEAGQTAGARISRLLADIIAKL
;
A
#
# COMPACT_ATOMS: atom_id res chain seq x y z
N MET A 1 6.10 -0.86 5.43
CA MET A 1 6.15 0.52 4.91
C MET A 1 4.76 1.11 5.00
N LEU A 2 4.64 2.33 5.53
CA LEU A 2 3.37 3.05 5.56
C LEU A 2 3.05 3.58 4.16
N ILE A 3 1.79 3.55 3.77
CA ILE A 3 1.35 4.14 2.50
C ILE A 3 1.09 5.63 2.75
N SER A 4 1.89 6.51 2.16
CA SER A 4 1.70 7.96 2.25
C SER A 4 0.72 8.48 1.21
N ASP A 5 0.68 7.85 0.04
CA ASP A 5 -0.23 8.15 -1.05
C ASP A 5 -0.36 6.94 -2.00
N HIS A 6 -1.23 7.02 -3.00
CA HIS A 6 -1.33 5.98 -4.02
C HIS A 6 -1.38 6.51 -5.46
N ILE A 7 -1.15 5.59 -6.39
CA ILE A 7 -1.43 5.76 -7.82
C ILE A 7 -2.40 4.66 -8.22
N ASN A 8 -3.63 5.04 -8.60
CA ASN A 8 -4.61 4.10 -9.11
C ASN A 8 -4.40 3.87 -10.62
N LEU A 9 -3.75 2.75 -10.98
CA LEU A 9 -3.53 2.34 -12.39
C LEU A 9 -4.59 1.35 -12.90
N THR A 10 -5.69 1.16 -12.17
CA THR A 10 -6.74 0.21 -12.57
C THR A 10 -7.68 0.75 -13.65
N ALA A 11 -7.61 2.05 -13.93
CA ALA A 11 -8.58 2.80 -14.74
C ALA A 11 -10.04 2.65 -14.25
N ALA A 12 -10.23 2.26 -12.98
CA ALA A 12 -11.53 2.11 -12.34
C ALA A 12 -11.68 3.05 -11.14
N SER A 13 -12.94 3.29 -10.77
CA SER A 13 -13.32 3.99 -9.53
C SER A 13 -14.40 3.16 -8.83
N PRO A 14 -14.41 3.07 -7.49
CA PRO A 14 -15.52 2.46 -6.76
C PRO A 14 -16.75 3.40 -6.70
N LEU A 15 -16.62 4.64 -7.14
CA LEU A 15 -17.68 5.65 -7.06
C LEU A 15 -18.43 5.73 -8.39
N GLU A 16 -19.76 5.73 -8.29
CA GLU A 16 -20.65 5.95 -9.42
C GLU A 16 -21.30 7.34 -9.34
N GLY A 17 -21.72 7.87 -10.48
CA GLY A 17 -22.39 9.17 -10.57
C GLY A 17 -21.46 10.37 -10.37
N ALA A 18 -22.07 11.54 -10.14
CA ALA A 18 -21.36 12.82 -9.95
C ALA A 18 -20.85 12.98 -8.51
N THR A 19 -20.05 12.00 -8.07
CA THR A 19 -19.55 11.89 -6.70
C THR A 19 -18.11 12.43 -6.64
N PHE A 20 -17.97 13.68 -6.21
CA PHE A 20 -16.67 14.37 -6.13
C PHE A 20 -16.09 14.26 -4.72
N VAL A 21 -15.05 13.42 -4.56
CA VAL A 21 -14.39 13.17 -3.28
C VAL A 21 -12.97 13.72 -3.33
N ASP A 22 -12.59 14.50 -2.33
CA ASP A 22 -11.21 14.95 -2.16
C ASP A 22 -10.35 13.84 -1.54
N LEU A 23 -9.22 13.57 -2.19
CA LEU A 23 -8.25 12.54 -1.81
C LEU A 23 -6.91 13.13 -1.34
N THR A 24 -6.83 14.45 -1.10
CA THR A 24 -5.57 15.16 -0.77
C THR A 24 -4.81 14.57 0.43
N ASP A 25 -5.52 14.16 1.49
CA ASP A 25 -4.95 13.40 2.63
C ASP A 25 -5.71 12.08 2.79
N LEU A 26 -5.77 11.30 1.71
CA LEU A 26 -6.47 10.00 1.67
C LEU A 26 -5.95 9.08 2.78
N TYR A 27 -4.63 8.96 2.90
CA TYR A 27 -3.96 8.21 3.96
C TYR A 27 -3.59 9.15 5.11
N SER A 28 -4.42 9.11 6.18
CA SER A 28 -4.41 10.08 7.28
C SER A 28 -3.02 10.36 7.82
N SER A 29 -2.55 11.58 7.60
CA SER A 29 -1.31 12.11 8.17
C SER A 29 -1.25 11.98 9.69
N ARG A 30 -2.41 12.11 10.36
CA ARG A 30 -2.56 11.91 11.81
C ARG A 30 -2.21 10.48 12.23
N ILE A 31 -2.82 9.47 11.59
CA ILE A 31 -2.59 8.06 11.95
C ILE A 31 -1.16 7.64 11.59
N ARG A 32 -0.61 8.12 10.46
CA ARG A 32 0.81 7.91 10.12
C ARG A 32 1.76 8.52 11.15
N GLY A 33 1.41 9.67 11.72
CA GLY A 33 2.12 10.28 12.85
C GLY A 33 2.14 9.37 14.08
N LEU A 34 0.98 8.85 14.49
CA LEU A 34 0.86 7.90 15.60
C LEU A 34 1.66 6.61 15.35
N ALA A 35 1.66 6.11 14.12
CA ALA A 35 2.43 4.92 13.75
C ALA A 35 3.94 5.14 13.95
N ARG A 36 4.46 6.33 13.61
CA ARG A 36 5.87 6.68 13.86
C ARG A 36 6.22 6.85 15.33
N GLU A 37 5.26 7.18 16.20
CA GLU A 37 5.50 7.16 17.64
C GLU A 37 5.68 5.73 18.18
N VAL A 38 4.98 4.77 17.57
CA VAL A 38 5.11 3.34 17.92
C VAL A 38 6.42 2.76 17.40
N ASP A 39 6.73 3.01 16.12
CA ASP A 39 7.97 2.58 15.49
C ASP A 39 8.52 3.71 14.60
N PRO A 40 9.53 4.46 15.08
CA PRO A 40 10.12 5.58 14.33
C PRO A 40 10.95 5.13 13.12
N THR A 41 11.16 3.82 12.94
CA THR A 41 11.88 3.26 11.80
C THR A 41 10.98 2.98 10.60
N LEU A 42 9.68 3.26 10.71
CA LEU A 42 8.72 3.05 9.62
C LEU A 42 8.91 4.05 8.50
N ASP A 43 9.35 3.55 7.34
CA ASP A 43 9.37 4.28 6.09
C ASP A 43 7.95 4.55 5.55
N GLU A 44 7.81 5.62 4.77
CA GLU A 44 6.63 5.94 3.98
C GLU A 44 6.93 5.80 2.47
N GLY A 45 5.91 5.47 1.69
CA GLY A 45 6.02 5.45 0.23
C GLY A 45 4.68 5.48 -0.49
N VAL A 46 4.75 5.73 -1.79
CA VAL A 46 3.61 5.77 -2.71
C VAL A 46 3.33 4.36 -3.25
N TYR A 47 2.08 3.92 -3.14
CA TYR A 47 1.65 2.60 -3.61
C TYR A 47 0.92 2.68 -4.95
N ALA A 48 1.38 1.96 -5.97
CA ALA A 48 0.69 1.83 -7.25
C ALA A 48 -0.16 0.54 -7.29
N GLN A 49 -1.47 0.70 -7.51
CA GLN A 49 -2.37 -0.43 -7.75
C GLN A 49 -2.47 -0.74 -9.25
N PHE A 50 -2.01 -1.92 -9.65
CA PHE A 50 -2.30 -2.54 -10.94
C PHE A 50 -3.56 -3.43 -10.85
N THR A 51 -4.10 -3.85 -11.99
CA THR A 51 -5.29 -4.73 -12.02
C THR A 51 -4.98 -6.16 -11.59
N GLY A 52 -3.77 -6.66 -11.83
CA GLY A 52 -3.45 -8.08 -11.71
C GLY A 52 -4.23 -8.97 -12.69
N PRO A 53 -4.23 -10.31 -12.52
CA PRO A 53 -3.52 -11.07 -11.48
C PRO A 53 -2.07 -11.42 -11.87
N HIS A 54 -1.64 -11.10 -13.08
CA HIS A 54 -0.25 -11.30 -13.49
C HIS A 54 0.64 -10.26 -12.81
N TYR A 55 1.85 -10.66 -12.42
CA TYR A 55 2.86 -9.73 -11.94
C TYR A 55 3.38 -8.83 -13.06
N GLU A 56 3.96 -7.71 -12.66
CA GLU A 56 4.52 -6.72 -13.57
C GLU A 56 5.78 -7.26 -14.25
N THR A 57 5.95 -6.91 -15.51
CA THR A 57 7.24 -7.04 -16.20
C THR A 57 8.26 -6.06 -15.62
N PRO A 58 9.58 -6.30 -15.78
CA PRO A 58 10.60 -5.34 -15.36
C PRO A 58 10.41 -3.94 -15.95
N ALA A 59 9.89 -3.83 -17.18
CA ALA A 59 9.60 -2.55 -17.81
C ALA A 59 8.45 -1.81 -17.12
N GLU A 60 7.39 -2.52 -16.71
CA GLU A 60 6.26 -1.97 -15.95
C GLU A 60 6.68 -1.55 -14.54
N VAL A 61 7.59 -2.29 -13.89
CA VAL A 61 8.20 -1.89 -12.62
C VAL A 61 8.99 -0.59 -12.77
N GLN A 62 9.79 -0.45 -13.83
CA GLN A 62 10.50 0.80 -14.11
C GLN A 62 9.55 1.95 -14.44
N TYR A 63 8.43 1.66 -15.13
CA TYR A 63 7.38 2.63 -15.36
C TYR A 63 6.77 3.11 -14.04
N ALA A 64 6.35 2.20 -13.16
CA ALA A 64 5.78 2.53 -11.85
C ALA A 64 6.75 3.40 -11.02
N LYS A 65 8.03 3.03 -11.01
CA LYS A 65 9.07 3.83 -10.33
C LYS A 65 9.21 5.24 -10.92
N ARG A 66 9.19 5.37 -12.25
CA ARG A 66 9.33 6.68 -12.93
C ARG A 66 8.15 7.61 -12.69
N ILE A 67 6.96 7.07 -12.45
CA ILE A 67 5.78 7.86 -12.11
C ILE A 67 5.66 8.09 -10.59
N GLY A 68 6.65 7.69 -9.81
CA GLY A 68 6.76 8.00 -8.38
C GLY A 68 6.25 6.93 -7.42
N ALA A 69 6.01 5.70 -7.88
CA ALA A 69 5.65 4.60 -6.99
C ALA A 69 6.88 3.99 -6.31
N ASP A 70 6.78 3.74 -5.01
CA ASP A 70 7.75 2.99 -4.20
C ASP A 70 7.33 1.52 -4.04
N LEU A 71 6.02 1.26 -4.12
CA LEU A 71 5.38 -0.04 -3.93
C LEU A 71 4.45 -0.33 -5.11
N VAL A 72 4.31 -1.61 -5.46
CA VAL A 72 3.32 -2.09 -6.42
C VAL A 72 2.48 -3.20 -5.81
N GLY A 73 1.22 -3.29 -6.19
CA GLY A 73 0.34 -4.39 -5.82
C GLY A 73 -0.99 -4.32 -6.55
N MET A 74 -1.95 -5.15 -6.13
CA MET A 74 -3.17 -5.42 -6.92
C MET A 74 -4.48 -5.08 -6.18
N SER A 75 -4.40 -4.44 -5.01
CA SER A 75 -5.55 -4.04 -4.18
C SER A 75 -5.33 -2.66 -3.53
N THR A 76 -6.21 -2.27 -2.61
CA THR A 76 -6.09 -1.16 -1.63
C THR A 76 -6.51 0.22 -2.12
N ALA A 77 -6.14 0.66 -3.33
CA ALA A 77 -6.44 2.01 -3.78
C ALA A 77 -7.95 2.24 -3.95
N LEU A 78 -8.67 1.26 -4.51
CA LEU A 78 -10.12 1.33 -4.67
C LEU A 78 -10.84 1.31 -3.31
N GLU A 79 -10.40 0.47 -2.38
CA GLU A 79 -10.94 0.40 -1.03
C GLU A 79 -10.71 1.70 -0.26
N ALA A 80 -9.53 2.31 -0.41
CA ALA A 80 -9.21 3.59 0.22
C ALA A 80 -10.13 4.72 -0.29
N ILE A 81 -10.37 4.80 -1.60
CA ILE A 81 -11.31 5.79 -2.18
C ILE A 81 -12.72 5.59 -1.62
N ALA A 82 -13.20 4.34 -1.56
CA ALA A 82 -14.51 4.02 -1.02
C ALA A 82 -14.62 4.38 0.47
N ALA A 83 -13.59 4.09 1.27
CA ALA A 83 -13.54 4.43 2.69
C ALA A 83 -13.55 5.95 2.91
N ARG A 84 -12.79 6.70 2.10
CA ARG A 84 -12.79 8.17 2.16
C ARG A 84 -14.15 8.76 1.79
N HIS A 85 -14.79 8.23 0.76
CA HIS A 85 -16.16 8.59 0.40
C HIS A 85 -17.15 8.33 1.56
N ALA A 86 -16.95 7.24 2.31
CA ALA A 86 -17.74 6.92 3.50
C ALA A 86 -17.39 7.77 4.75
N GLY A 87 -16.48 8.75 4.64
CA GLY A 87 -16.08 9.62 5.74
C GLY A 87 -15.11 8.99 6.73
N MET A 88 -14.44 7.89 6.36
CA MET A 88 -13.48 7.20 7.21
C MET A 88 -12.09 7.84 7.10
N GLU A 89 -11.33 7.81 8.20
CA GLU A 89 -9.88 7.97 8.14
C GLU A 89 -9.26 6.65 7.67
N VAL A 90 -8.34 6.71 6.70
CA VAL A 90 -7.67 5.53 6.17
C VAL A 90 -6.22 5.51 6.63
N PHE A 91 -5.77 4.34 7.08
CA PHE A 91 -4.37 4.05 7.34
C PHE A 91 -3.94 2.87 6.46
N GLY A 92 -2.88 3.06 5.68
CA GLY A 92 -2.33 2.04 4.80
C GLY A 92 -0.98 1.55 5.29
N ILE A 93 -0.81 0.23 5.34
CA ILE A 93 0.48 -0.40 5.58
C ILE A 93 0.68 -1.53 4.59
N SER A 94 1.85 -1.54 3.95
CA SER A 94 2.27 -2.62 3.07
C SER A 94 3.41 -3.40 3.70
N LEU A 95 3.29 -4.72 3.69
CA LEU A 95 4.39 -5.64 3.96
C LEU A 95 5.13 -5.86 2.65
N VAL A 96 6.37 -5.39 2.57
CA VAL A 96 7.24 -5.67 1.42
C VAL A 96 7.69 -7.12 1.55
N THR A 97 7.02 -8.02 0.83
CA THR A 97 7.30 -9.45 0.84
C THR A 97 8.48 -9.83 -0.04
N ASN A 98 8.82 -8.99 -1.02
CA ASN A 98 9.86 -9.23 -2.02
C ASN A 98 10.23 -7.91 -2.73
N LEU A 99 11.40 -7.86 -3.36
CA LEU A 99 11.73 -6.81 -4.31
C LEU A 99 10.94 -7.03 -5.61
N ALA A 100 10.50 -5.96 -6.29
CA ALA A 100 9.73 -6.07 -7.54
C ALA A 100 10.53 -6.74 -8.68
N ALA A 101 9.82 -7.20 -9.72
CA ALA A 101 10.43 -7.92 -10.84
C ALA A 101 11.57 -7.12 -11.49
N GLY A 102 12.72 -7.78 -11.69
CA GLY A 102 13.92 -7.17 -12.27
C GLY A 102 14.75 -6.32 -11.30
N ILE A 103 14.35 -6.20 -10.03
CA ILE A 103 15.20 -5.66 -8.96
C ILE A 103 16.07 -6.78 -8.35
N SER A 104 15.51 -7.97 -8.21
CA SER A 104 16.23 -9.20 -7.83
C SER A 104 16.51 -10.06 -9.06
N PRO A 105 17.63 -10.80 -9.12
CA PRO A 105 17.88 -11.80 -10.16
C PRO A 105 16.99 -13.04 -10.06
N VAL A 106 16.24 -13.19 -8.95
CA VAL A 106 15.35 -14.33 -8.71
C VAL A 106 13.93 -14.01 -9.20
N PRO A 107 13.28 -14.90 -9.99
CA PRO A 107 11.87 -14.75 -10.38
C PRO A 107 10.95 -14.71 -9.16
N LEU A 108 9.90 -13.89 -9.22
CA LEU A 108 8.90 -13.81 -8.17
C LEU A 108 8.10 -15.11 -8.06
N SER A 109 7.96 -15.63 -6.85
CA SER A 109 7.04 -16.72 -6.56
C SER A 109 5.98 -16.30 -5.54
N HIS A 110 4.75 -16.78 -5.73
CA HIS A 110 3.68 -16.56 -4.75
C HIS A 110 3.99 -17.24 -3.41
N GLN A 111 4.78 -18.32 -3.42
CA GLN A 111 5.17 -19.06 -2.23
C GLN A 111 6.10 -18.22 -1.32
N GLU A 112 7.08 -17.52 -1.88
CA GLU A 112 7.96 -16.60 -1.11
C GLU A 112 7.16 -15.49 -0.43
N VAL A 113 6.11 -14.99 -1.09
CA VAL A 113 5.21 -13.97 -0.52
C VAL A 113 4.53 -14.51 0.76
N ILE A 114 4.06 -15.76 0.71
CA ILE A 114 3.41 -16.42 1.86
C ILE A 114 4.41 -16.61 3.00
N GLU A 115 5.62 -17.08 2.72
CA GLU A 115 6.66 -17.35 3.72
C GLU A 115 7.18 -16.07 4.39
N ALA A 116 7.38 -15.00 3.61
CA ALA A 116 7.71 -13.68 4.14
C ALA A 116 6.59 -13.15 5.05
N GLY A 117 5.33 -13.35 4.65
CA GLY A 117 4.14 -13.02 5.44
C GLY A 117 4.11 -13.74 6.79
N GLN A 118 4.37 -15.04 6.82
CA GLN A 118 4.41 -15.83 8.05
C GLN A 118 5.50 -15.35 9.01
N THR A 119 6.69 -15.05 8.47
CA THR A 119 7.83 -14.59 9.27
C THR A 119 7.60 -13.19 9.85
N ALA A 120 6.93 -12.31 9.11
CA ALA A 120 6.62 -10.95 9.55
C ALA A 120 5.38 -10.86 10.46
N GLY A 121 4.56 -11.91 10.53
CA GLY A 121 3.25 -11.89 11.18
C GLY A 121 3.28 -11.42 12.64
N ALA A 122 4.20 -11.92 13.45
CA ALA A 122 4.29 -11.52 14.86
C ALA A 122 4.64 -10.03 15.04
N ARG A 123 5.51 -9.48 14.18
CA ARG A 123 5.88 -8.06 14.20
C ARG A 123 4.71 -7.19 13.76
N ILE A 124 4.06 -7.53 12.65
CA ILE A 124 2.93 -6.75 12.13
C ILE A 124 1.75 -6.75 13.09
N SER A 125 1.38 -7.89 13.66
CA SER A 125 0.26 -7.97 14.60
C SER A 125 0.49 -7.09 15.83
N ARG A 126 1.71 -7.09 16.37
CA ARG A 126 2.08 -6.22 17.49
C ARG A 126 2.03 -4.74 17.10
N LEU A 127 2.63 -4.40 15.95
CA LEU A 127 2.64 -3.03 15.46
C LEU A 127 1.21 -2.49 15.27
N LEU A 128 0.31 -3.27 14.66
CA LEU A 128 -1.08 -2.89 14.48
C LEU A 128 -1.81 -2.71 15.82
N ALA A 129 -1.60 -3.62 16.79
CA ALA A 129 -2.21 -3.51 18.11
C ALA A 129 -1.76 -2.22 18.84
N ASP A 130 -0.47 -1.91 18.78
CA ASP A 130 0.11 -0.73 19.45
C ASP A 130 -0.35 0.58 18.78
N ILE A 131 -0.53 0.59 17.45
CA ILE A 131 -1.09 1.74 16.72
C ILE A 131 -2.56 1.95 17.07
N ILE A 132 -3.35 0.88 17.06
CA ILE A 132 -4.78 0.94 17.38
C ILE A 132 -4.99 1.43 18.82
N ALA A 133 -4.13 1.03 19.76
CA ALA A 133 -4.19 1.49 21.15
C ALA A 133 -3.96 3.01 21.32
N LYS A 134 -3.46 3.70 20.29
CA LYS A 134 -3.23 5.16 20.27
C LYS A 134 -4.30 5.94 19.51
N LEU A 135 -5.26 5.29 18.85
CA LEU A 135 -6.34 5.95 18.09
C LEU A 135 -7.40 6.54 19.02
#